data_AF-A0A3D5JFE6-F1
#
_entry.id   AF-A0A3D5JFE6-F1
#
_cell.length_a   1.000
_cell.length_b   1.000
_cell.length_c   1.000
_cell.angle_alpha   90.00
_cell.angle_beta   90.00
_cell.angle_gamma   90.00
#
_symmetry.space_group_name_H-M   'P 1'
#
loop_
_entity.id
_entity.type
_entity.pdbx_description
1 polymer ?
#
loop_
_entity_poly.entity_id
_entity_poly.type
_entity_poly.pdbx_seq_one_letter_code
_entity_poly.pdbx_strand_id
1 'polypeptide(L)' 'RVRWRETLLAASEAGVTTFVELGTGKVLSGLVKRTLEDMAMVNLDGADDLDSVLAQL' A
#
# COMPACT_ATOMS: atom_id res chain seq x y z
N ARG A 1 -6.74 13.83 -15.00
CA ARG A 1 -7.41 12.65 -14.40
C ARG A 1 -6.35 11.81 -13.72
N VAL A 2 -6.59 11.32 -12.50
CA VAL A 2 -5.64 10.46 -11.76
C VAL A 2 -5.85 8.99 -12.18
N ARG A 3 -4.77 8.28 -12.52
CA ARG A 3 -4.78 6.90 -13.05
C ARG A 3 -4.41 5.85 -12.01
N TRP A 4 -5.05 5.91 -10.84
CA TRP A 4 -4.61 5.14 -9.67
C TRP A 4 -4.76 3.62 -9.84
N ARG A 5 -5.84 3.18 -10.48
CA ARG A 5 -6.05 1.77 -10.78
C ARG A 5 -4.93 1.22 -11.67
N GLU A 6 -4.57 1.96 -12.71
CA GLU A 6 -3.51 1.55 -13.63
C GLU A 6 -2.13 1.54 -12.98
N THR A 7 -1.84 2.50 -12.10
CA THR A 7 -0.61 2.49 -11.29
C THR A 7 -0.50 1.24 -10.44
N LEU A 8 -1.58 0.83 -9.77
CA LEU A 8 -1.60 -0.36 -8.92
C LEU A 8 -1.40 -1.65 -9.73
N LEU A 9 -2.07 -1.78 -10.88
CA LEU A 9 -1.89 -2.92 -11.77
C LEU A 9 -0.45 -3.02 -12.28
N ALA A 10 0.13 -1.90 -12.72
CA ALA A 10 1.52 -1.86 -13.18
C ALA A 10 2.52 -2.20 -12.07
N ALA A 11 2.27 -1.76 -10.82
CA ALA A 11 3.11 -2.12 -9.68
C ALA A 11 3.05 -3.63 -9.38
N SER A 12 1.85 -4.21 -9.41
CA SER A 12 1.66 -5.65 -9.24
C SER A 12 2.35 -6.45 -10.35
N GLU A 13 2.21 -6.05 -11.61
CA GLU A 13 2.91 -6.65 -12.76
C GLU A 13 4.44 -6.54 -12.65
N ALA A 14 4.94 -5.46 -12.01
CA ALA A 14 6.36 -5.29 -11.73
C ALA A 14 6.86 -6.11 -10.53
N GLY A 15 6.01 -6.92 -9.89
CA GLY A 15 6.36 -7.81 -8.79
C GLY A 15 6.29 -7.17 -7.40
N VAL A 16 5.63 -6.02 -7.24
CA VAL A 16 5.38 -5.44 -5.92
C VAL A 16 4.38 -6.32 -5.17
N THR A 17 4.77 -6.76 -3.97
CA THR A 17 3.95 -7.61 -3.09
C THR A 17 3.49 -6.91 -1.82
N THR A 18 4.14 -5.80 -1.44
CA THR A 18 3.91 -5.07 -0.20
C THR A 18 3.73 -3.58 -0.49
N PHE A 19 2.65 -3.00 0.03
CA PHE A 19 2.37 -1.56 -0.05
C PHE A 19 2.44 -0.91 1.33
N VAL A 20 3.13 0.24 1.41
CA VAL A 20 3.18 1.07 2.60
C VAL A 20 2.47 2.39 2.31
N GLU A 21 1.33 2.65 2.96
CA GLU A 21 0.63 3.94 2.88
C GLU A 21 1.21 4.90 3.93
N LEU A 22 1.77 6.02 3.46
CA LEU A 22 2.38 7.03 4.32
C LEU A 22 1.41 8.19 4.58
N GLY A 23 1.25 8.56 5.86
CA GLY A 23 0.39 9.66 6.31
C GLY A 23 -1.01 9.21 6.73
N THR A 24 -1.76 10.16 7.28
CA THR A 24 -3.00 9.88 8.02
C THR A 24 -4.09 9.21 7.18
N GLY A 25 -4.57 8.07 7.67
CA GLY A 25 -5.76 7.41 7.15
C GLY A 25 -5.43 6.16 6.33
N LYS A 26 -6.43 5.64 5.62
CA LYS A 26 -6.37 4.31 4.97
C LYS A 26 -6.96 4.29 3.56
N VAL A 27 -6.92 5.44 2.86
CA VAL A 27 -7.62 5.61 1.58
C VAL A 27 -6.90 4.82 0.49
N LEU A 28 -5.57 4.95 0.40
CA LEU A 28 -4.77 4.25 -0.60
C LEU A 28 -4.74 2.74 -0.32
N SER A 29 -4.60 2.35 0.96
CA SER A 29 -4.77 0.96 1.39
C SER A 29 -6.12 0.39 0.96
N GLY A 30 -7.20 1.16 1.12
CA GLY A 30 -8.53 0.76 0.63
C GLY A 30 -8.58 0.61 -0.89
N LEU A 31 -7.86 1.43 -1.66
CA LEU A 31 -7.79 1.34 -3.11
C LEU A 31 -7.01 0.11 -3.57
N VAL A 32 -5.89 -0.22 -2.91
CA VAL A 32 -5.12 -1.44 -3.15
C VAL A 32 -6.00 -2.68 -2.91
N LYS A 33 -6.64 -2.80 -1.74
CA LYS A 33 -7.54 -3.93 -1.38
C LYS A 33 -8.69 -4.17 -2.37
N ARG A 34 -9.18 -3.11 -3.03
CA ARG A 34 -10.27 -3.21 -4.03
C ARG A 34 -9.76 -3.51 -5.44
N THR A 35 -8.47 -3.30 -5.69
CA THR A 35 -7.88 -3.41 -7.05
C THR A 35 -7.05 -4.67 -7.21
N LEU A 36 -6.33 -5.06 -6.17
CA LEU A 36 -5.38 -6.16 -6.14
C LEU A 36 -5.76 -7.13 -5.02
N GLU A 37 -5.61 -8.43 -5.29
CA GLU A 37 -5.82 -9.51 -4.32
C GLU A 37 -4.49 -9.86 -3.65
N ASP A 38 -4.53 -10.37 -2.42
CA ASP A 38 -3.39 -10.94 -1.68
C ASP A 38 -2.14 -10.04 -1.52
N MET A 39 -2.30 -8.72 -1.50
CA MET A 39 -1.20 -7.78 -1.24
C MET A 39 -0.99 -7.54 0.26
N ALA A 40 0.26 -7.59 0.71
CA ALA A 40 0.62 -7.13 2.05
C ALA A 40 0.48 -5.60 2.11
N MET A 41 -0.09 -5.10 3.21
CA MET A 41 -0.27 -3.67 3.39
C MET A 41 -0.03 -3.23 4.82
N VAL A 42 0.65 -2.11 4.96
CA VAL A 42 0.90 -1.45 6.25
C VAL A 42 0.75 0.06 6.10
N ASN A 43 0.30 0.71 7.16
CA ASN A 43 0.12 2.15 7.21
C ASN A 43 1.18 2.74 8.16
N LEU A 44 1.77 3.86 7.76
CA LEU A 44 2.72 4.64 8.56
C LEU A 44 2.12 6.03 8.78
N ASP A 45 1.36 6.19 9.86
CA ASP A 45 0.75 7.47 10.25
C ASP A 45 1.74 8.34 11.04
N GLY A 46 2.62 7.72 11.84
CA GLY A 46 3.63 8.40 12.65
C GLY A 46 4.83 7.52 13.03
N ALA A 47 5.72 8.04 13.88
CA ALA A 47 6.94 7.34 14.29
C ALA A 47 6.66 6.01 15.02
N ASP A 48 5.56 5.93 15.76
CA ASP A 48 5.17 4.72 16.50
C ASP A 48 4.80 3.54 15.59
N ASP A 49 4.54 3.79 14.29
CA ASP A 49 4.21 2.75 13.32
C ASP A 49 5.46 2.14 12.65
N LEU A 50 6.66 2.67 12.90
CA LEU A 50 7.89 2.26 12.22
C LEU A 50 8.18 0.76 12.41
N ASP A 51 8.01 0.24 13.63
CA ASP A 51 8.25 -1.18 13.91
C ASP A 51 7.29 -2.08 13.15
N SER A 52 6.04 -1.66 12.98
CA SER A 52 5.02 -2.38 12.19
C SER A 52 5.39 -2.44 10.71
N VAL A 53 5.92 -1.34 10.16
CA VAL A 53 6.39 -1.29 8.78
C VAL A 53 7.64 -2.15 8.58
N LEU A 54 8.62 -2.07 9.50
CA LEU A 54 9.85 -2.85 9.42
C LEU A 54 9.61 -4.35 9.50
N ALA A 55 8.58 -4.80 10.22
CA ALA A 55 8.21 -6.21 10.28
C ALA A 55 7.63 -6.78 8.96
N GLN A 56 7.31 -5.92 7.98
CA GLN A 56 6.71 -6.29 6.67
C GLN A 56 7.72 -6.23 5.51
N LEU A 57 8.98 -5.84 5.78
CA LEU A 57 10.08 -5.75 4.82
C LEU A 57 11.06 -6.92 5.01
#